data_AF-A0A0F9KW39-F1
#
_entry.id   AF-A0A0F9KW39-F1
#
_cell.length_a   1.000
_cell.length_b   1.000
_cell.length_c   1.000
_cell.angle_alpha   90.00
_cell.angle_beta   90.00
_cell.angle_gamma   90.00
#
_symmetry.space_group_name_H-M   'P 1'
#
loop_
_entity.id
_entity.type
_entity.pdbx_description
1 polymer ?
#
loop_
_entity_poly.entity_id
_entity_poly.type
_entity_poly.pdbx_seq_one_letter_code
_entity_poly.pdbx_strand_id
1 'polypeptide(L)'
;MLFKETIVTWKGLNGPTQTPLVLNTNRVGLFKVRASTKSDFYYSKNPWDRRDKPHFVEATSSVATLITAFDTALDSNVMELVTLPDDDITQTPVPKNIDYEDFAYAYAYEADSDYSWVVYTTKAFGEKRVLVNNSLDELVDIAATGTTTTTSTTSTTSTSTTSTSTSTSTSTTSTSTTGA
;
A
#
# COMPACT_ATOMS: atom_id res chain seq x y z
N MET A 1 -15.87 3.52 -3.59
CA MET A 1 -15.02 2.35 -3.90
C MET A 1 -13.58 2.82 -4.11
N LEU A 2 -12.56 1.96 -3.92
CA LEU A 2 -11.16 2.35 -4.15
C LEU A 2 -10.68 1.91 -5.54
N PHE A 3 -9.92 2.77 -6.22
CA PHE A 3 -9.30 2.45 -7.50
C PHE A 3 -7.85 2.93 -7.54
N LYS A 4 -6.94 2.08 -8.01
CA LYS A 4 -5.54 2.44 -8.23
C LYS A 4 -5.36 2.97 -9.65
N GLU A 5 -4.71 4.12 -9.77
CA GLU A 5 -4.48 4.78 -11.06
C GLU A 5 -3.18 5.56 -11.05
N THR A 6 -2.52 5.65 -12.20
CA THR A 6 -1.38 6.57 -12.35
C THR A 6 -1.90 7.96 -12.69
N ILE A 7 -1.66 8.91 -11.77
CA ILE A 7 -2.09 10.29 -11.93
C ILE A 7 -0.98 11.10 -12.58
N VAL A 8 -1.27 11.63 -13.78
CA VAL A 8 -0.35 12.46 -14.55
C VAL A 8 -0.25 13.84 -13.93
N THR A 9 -1.39 14.46 -13.61
CA THR A 9 -1.45 15.80 -13.02
C THR A 9 -2.54 15.86 -11.97
N TRP A 10 -2.27 16.50 -10.83
CA TRP A 10 -3.27 16.86 -9.83
C TRP A 10 -3.06 18.29 -9.36
N LYS A 11 -3.94 19.21 -9.76
CA LYS A 11 -3.86 20.66 -9.41
C LYS A 11 -4.30 20.96 -7.95
N GLY A 12 -3.83 20.16 -7.00
CA GLY A 12 -4.26 20.16 -5.59
C GLY A 12 -3.39 19.33 -4.66
N LEU A 13 -2.46 18.55 -5.21
CA LEU A 13 -1.34 17.98 -4.48
C LEU A 13 -0.08 18.77 -4.84
N ASN A 14 0.68 19.20 -3.85
CA ASN A 14 2.05 19.70 -4.05
C ASN A 14 3.05 18.54 -4.26
N GLY A 15 2.61 17.44 -4.88
CA GLY A 15 3.36 16.18 -5.01
C GLY A 15 3.66 15.81 -6.46
N PRO A 16 4.50 14.79 -6.67
CA PRO A 16 5.00 14.43 -7.99
C PRO A 16 3.88 14.07 -8.97
N THR A 17 4.00 14.61 -10.18
CA THR A 17 3.26 14.20 -11.37
C THR A 17 3.79 12.83 -11.82
N GLN A 18 2.91 11.86 -12.10
CA GLN A 18 3.20 10.47 -12.50
C GLN A 18 3.47 9.48 -11.35
N THR A 19 2.60 9.47 -10.33
CA THR A 19 2.68 8.47 -9.26
C THR A 19 1.40 7.63 -9.24
N PRO A 20 1.50 6.30 -9.00
CA PRO A 20 0.34 5.50 -8.70
C PRO A 20 -0.32 6.01 -7.41
N LEU A 21 -1.62 6.29 -7.48
CA LEU A 21 -2.43 6.68 -6.34
C LEU A 21 -3.62 5.73 -6.25
N VAL A 22 -4.01 5.39 -5.03
CA VAL A 22 -5.34 4.79 -4.78
C VAL A 22 -6.28 5.92 -4.43
N LEU A 23 -7.39 6.02 -5.14
CA LEU A 23 -8.36 7.09 -5.00
C LEU A 23 -9.73 6.53 -4.61
N ASN A 24 -10.46 7.26 -3.77
CA ASN A 24 -11.88 6.98 -3.57
C ASN A 24 -12.70 7.47 -4.76
N THR A 25 -13.41 6.59 -5.44
CA THR A 25 -14.34 6.96 -6.50
C THR A 25 -15.49 7.83 -6.02
N ASN A 26 -15.95 7.70 -4.78
CA ASN A 26 -17.03 8.53 -4.24
C ASN A 26 -16.68 10.03 -4.17
N ARG A 27 -15.40 10.37 -4.38
CA ARG A 27 -14.87 11.73 -4.36
C ARG A 27 -14.57 12.29 -5.75
N VAL A 28 -14.76 11.47 -6.78
CA VAL A 28 -14.57 11.86 -8.18
C VAL A 28 -15.90 12.40 -8.73
N GLY A 29 -15.82 13.52 -9.44
CA GLY A 29 -16.94 14.14 -10.14
C GLY A 29 -16.54 14.65 -11.53
N LEU A 30 -17.54 14.90 -12.38
CA LEU A 30 -17.39 15.54 -13.70
C LEU A 30 -16.30 14.90 -14.58
N PHE A 31 -16.55 13.67 -15.02
CA PHE A 31 -15.67 12.99 -15.98
C PHE A 31 -15.63 13.71 -17.33
N LYS A 32 -14.44 13.72 -17.93
CA LYS A 32 -14.24 14.14 -19.31
C LYS A 32 -13.30 13.15 -20.00
N VAL A 33 -13.76 12.62 -21.13
CA VAL A 33 -12.93 11.81 -22.02
C VAL A 33 -11.95 12.73 -22.74
N ARG A 34 -10.66 12.46 -22.63
CA ARG A 34 -9.61 13.21 -23.35
C ARG A 34 -9.05 12.42 -24.52
N ALA A 35 -8.85 11.12 -24.34
CA ALA A 35 -8.47 10.16 -25.37
C ALA A 35 -9.07 8.79 -25.03
N SER A 36 -8.91 7.80 -25.91
CA SER A 36 -9.37 6.42 -25.65
C SER A 36 -8.78 5.83 -24.36
N THR A 37 -7.58 6.25 -23.98
CA THR A 37 -6.85 5.79 -22.78
C THR A 37 -6.57 6.92 -21.79
N LYS A 38 -7.23 8.08 -21.88
CA LYS A 38 -6.99 9.18 -20.95
C LYS A 38 -8.27 9.84 -20.50
N SER A 39 -8.33 10.19 -19.24
CA SER A 39 -9.48 10.85 -18.62
C SER A 39 -9.02 12.03 -17.77
N ASP A 40 -9.88 13.05 -17.77
CA ASP A 40 -9.79 14.14 -16.83
C ASP A 40 -11.02 14.07 -15.90
N PHE A 41 -10.85 14.40 -14.63
CA PHE A 41 -11.95 14.51 -13.68
C PHE A 41 -11.65 15.54 -12.60
N TYR A 42 -12.69 15.91 -11.85
CA TYR A 42 -12.54 16.71 -10.64
C TYR A 42 -12.59 15.81 -9.41
N TYR A 43 -11.74 16.10 -8.43
CA TYR A 43 -11.61 15.30 -7.21
C TYR A 43 -11.71 16.20 -5.97
N SER A 44 -12.62 15.90 -5.04
CA SER A 44 -12.73 16.60 -3.76
C SER A 44 -12.08 15.79 -2.65
N LYS A 45 -11.09 16.38 -1.97
CA LYS A 45 -10.43 15.72 -0.83
C LYS A 45 -11.32 15.69 0.40
N ASN A 46 -12.28 16.59 0.53
CA ASN A 46 -13.24 16.58 1.61
C ASN A 46 -14.60 17.07 1.10
N PRO A 47 -15.46 16.18 0.58
CA PRO A 47 -16.75 16.59 0.00
C PRO A 47 -17.69 17.22 1.04
N TRP A 48 -17.42 17.04 2.33
CA TRP A 48 -18.20 17.59 3.43
C TRP A 48 -17.78 19.01 3.80
N ASP A 49 -16.58 19.45 3.41
CA ASP A 49 -16.15 20.83 3.59
C ASP A 49 -16.50 21.65 2.35
N ARG A 50 -17.51 22.51 2.47
CA ARG A 50 -17.89 23.47 1.42
C ARG A 50 -16.76 24.42 0.97
N ARG A 51 -15.67 24.52 1.75
CA ARG A 51 -14.48 25.31 1.40
C ARG A 51 -13.48 24.51 0.56
N ASP A 52 -13.55 23.18 0.60
CA ASP A 52 -12.76 22.33 -0.28
C ASP A 52 -13.26 22.50 -1.71
N LYS A 53 -12.36 22.92 -2.60
CA LYS A 53 -12.69 23.09 -4.01
C LYS A 53 -12.25 21.84 -4.76
N PRO A 54 -13.10 21.27 -5.62
CA PRO A 54 -12.69 20.14 -6.44
C PRO A 54 -11.43 20.47 -7.24
N HIS A 55 -10.46 19.57 -7.19
CA HIS A 55 -9.19 19.71 -7.88
C HIS A 55 -9.25 19.01 -9.23
N PHE A 56 -8.68 19.62 -10.26
CA PHE A 56 -8.52 18.98 -11.55
C PHE A 56 -7.47 17.87 -11.47
N VAL A 57 -7.81 16.69 -11.97
CA VAL A 57 -6.97 15.50 -12.04
C VAL A 57 -6.95 14.95 -13.46
N GLU A 58 -5.75 14.65 -13.96
CA GLU A 58 -5.52 13.95 -15.23
C GLU A 58 -4.97 12.55 -14.94
N ALA A 59 -5.62 11.53 -15.50
CA ALA A 59 -5.29 10.12 -15.32
C ALA A 59 -4.92 9.41 -16.63
N THR A 60 -4.15 8.32 -16.50
CA THR A 60 -3.73 7.47 -17.62
C THR A 60 -4.73 6.38 -18.01
N SER A 61 -5.88 6.33 -17.34
CA SER A 61 -6.97 5.40 -17.65
C SER A 61 -8.09 6.04 -18.44
N SER A 62 -8.82 5.18 -19.14
CA SER A 62 -10.06 5.55 -19.82
C SER A 62 -11.18 5.86 -18.82
N VAL A 63 -12.16 6.66 -19.23
CA VAL A 63 -13.38 6.89 -18.43
C VAL A 63 -14.14 5.58 -18.19
N ALA A 64 -14.12 4.63 -19.14
CA ALA A 64 -14.77 3.33 -18.97
C ALA A 64 -14.15 2.52 -17.82
N THR A 65 -12.81 2.51 -17.71
CA THR A 65 -12.10 1.88 -16.59
C THR A 65 -12.51 2.50 -15.26
N LEU A 66 -12.62 3.83 -15.21
CA LEU A 66 -13.07 4.53 -14.01
C LEU A 66 -14.51 4.19 -13.66
N ILE A 67 -15.42 4.10 -14.64
CA ILE A 67 -16.82 3.72 -14.40
C ILE A 67 -16.93 2.29 -13.87
N THR A 68 -16.20 1.32 -14.44
CA THR A 68 -16.14 -0.03 -13.87
C THR A 68 -15.66 0.01 -12.41
N ALA A 69 -14.72 0.91 -12.12
CA ALA A 69 -14.23 1.16 -10.78
C ALA A 69 -15.17 2.01 -9.90
N PHE A 70 -16.32 2.46 -10.39
CA PHE A 70 -17.41 3.03 -9.59
C PHE A 70 -18.42 1.95 -9.22
N ASP A 71 -18.62 0.99 -10.12
CA ASP A 71 -19.67 -0.02 -10.03
C ASP A 71 -19.30 -1.23 -9.15
N THR A 72 -18.05 -1.37 -8.68
CA THR A 72 -17.71 -2.50 -7.79
C THR A 72 -18.24 -2.22 -6.39
N ALA A 73 -18.96 -3.21 -5.86
CA ALA A 73 -19.48 -3.16 -4.50
C ALA A 73 -18.33 -3.21 -3.49
N LEU A 74 -18.49 -2.48 -2.39
CA LEU A 74 -17.62 -2.63 -1.23
C LEU A 74 -18.07 -3.86 -0.44
N ASP A 75 -17.12 -4.57 0.15
CA ASP A 75 -17.43 -5.65 1.10
C ASP A 75 -18.09 -5.12 2.39
N SER A 76 -17.61 -3.98 2.87
CA SER A 76 -18.14 -3.32 4.07
C SER A 76 -18.05 -1.78 3.98
N ASN A 77 -18.62 -1.06 4.96
CA ASN A 77 -18.50 0.40 5.04
C ASN A 77 -17.18 0.87 5.69
N VAL A 78 -16.41 -0.05 6.26
CA VAL A 78 -15.21 0.21 7.05
C VAL A 78 -14.03 -0.54 6.45
N MET A 79 -12.89 0.13 6.37
CA MET A 79 -11.62 -0.45 6.01
C MET A 79 -10.79 -0.66 7.27
N GLU A 80 -10.53 -1.91 7.63
CA GLU A 80 -9.57 -2.24 8.69
C GLU A 80 -8.17 -2.24 8.07
N LEU A 81 -7.32 -1.30 8.49
CA LEU A 81 -5.94 -1.18 8.05
C LEU A 81 -4.98 -1.39 9.20
N VAL A 82 -3.80 -1.92 8.89
CA VAL A 82 -2.72 -2.08 9.86
C VAL A 82 -1.82 -0.85 9.79
N THR A 83 -1.95 0.06 10.76
CA THR A 83 -1.20 1.31 10.80
C THR A 83 0.10 1.19 11.57
N LEU A 84 1.10 1.97 11.20
CA LEU A 84 2.37 2.10 11.92
C LEU A 84 2.35 3.33 12.82
N PRO A 85 2.49 3.17 14.16
CA PRO A 85 2.55 4.31 15.06
C PRO A 85 3.73 5.24 14.75
N ASP A 86 3.52 6.54 14.92
CA ASP A 86 4.51 7.60 14.67
C ASP A 86 5.17 7.56 13.27
N ASP A 87 4.50 6.92 12.31
CA ASP A 87 4.99 6.70 10.95
C ASP A 87 6.32 5.92 10.88
N ASP A 88 6.57 5.05 11.86
CA ASP A 88 7.80 4.26 12.00
C ASP A 88 7.59 2.78 11.69
N ILE A 89 8.23 2.30 10.61
CA ILE A 89 8.17 0.90 10.14
C ILE A 89 8.76 -0.11 11.12
N THR A 90 9.53 0.33 12.11
CA THR A 90 10.13 -0.53 13.13
C THR A 90 9.21 -0.76 14.33
N GLN A 91 8.15 0.04 14.45
CA GLN A 91 7.19 -0.10 15.54
C GLN A 91 6.18 -1.22 15.28
N THR A 92 5.61 -1.75 16.35
CA THR A 92 4.57 -2.79 16.24
C THR A 92 3.33 -2.21 15.56
N PRO A 93 2.86 -2.81 14.45
CA PRO A 93 1.69 -2.31 13.77
C PRO A 93 0.42 -2.45 14.60
N VAL A 94 -0.51 -1.51 14.44
CA VAL A 94 -1.76 -1.42 15.20
C VAL A 94 -2.94 -1.36 14.24
N PRO A 95 -3.98 -2.21 14.41
CA PRO A 95 -5.17 -2.16 13.58
C PRO A 95 -5.93 -0.86 13.79
N LYS A 96 -6.48 -0.32 12.70
CA LYS A 96 -7.25 0.91 12.67
C LYS A 96 -8.37 0.81 11.66
N ASN A 97 -9.57 1.13 12.12
CA ASN A 97 -10.75 1.22 11.28
C ASN A 97 -10.88 2.63 10.70
N ILE A 98 -11.03 2.71 9.38
CA ILE A 98 -11.27 3.94 8.65
C ILE A 98 -12.52 3.74 7.81
N ASP A 99 -13.53 4.60 7.97
CA ASP A 99 -14.72 4.54 7.13
C ASP A 99 -14.34 4.82 5.66
N TYR A 100 -14.88 4.04 4.71
CA TYR A 100 -14.59 4.28 3.29
C TYR A 100 -15.03 5.67 2.84
N GLU A 101 -16.07 6.23 3.45
CA GLU A 101 -16.49 7.61 3.17
C GLU A 101 -15.45 8.65 3.60
N ASP A 102 -14.64 8.35 4.62
CA ASP A 102 -13.59 9.22 5.16
C ASP A 102 -12.26 9.04 4.42
N PHE A 103 -12.02 7.89 3.77
CA PHE A 103 -10.84 7.67 2.92
C PHE A 103 -10.80 8.62 1.73
N ALA A 104 -9.69 9.36 1.57
CA ALA A 104 -9.42 10.22 0.44
C ALA A 104 -8.62 9.47 -0.62
N TYR A 105 -7.31 9.39 -0.41
CA TYR A 105 -6.37 8.81 -1.33
C TYR A 105 -5.21 8.16 -0.58
N ALA A 106 -4.50 7.26 -1.25
CA ALA A 106 -3.25 6.71 -0.77
C ALA A 106 -2.16 6.77 -1.84
N TYR A 107 -0.91 6.79 -1.39
CA TYR A 107 0.28 6.81 -2.24
C TYR A 107 1.40 5.99 -1.59
N ALA A 108 2.29 5.42 -2.39
CA ALA A 108 3.36 4.57 -1.88
C ALA A 108 4.30 5.35 -0.94
N TYR A 109 4.82 4.67 0.08
CA TYR A 109 5.91 5.19 0.89
C TYR A 109 7.22 5.15 0.08
N GLU A 110 7.91 6.28 -0.03
CA GLU A 110 9.04 6.41 -0.97
C GLU A 110 10.19 5.44 -0.66
N ALA A 111 10.40 5.09 0.60
CA ALA A 111 11.49 4.20 0.99
C ALA A 111 11.18 2.71 0.78
N ASP A 112 9.89 2.33 0.75
CA ASP A 112 9.45 0.94 0.62
C ASP A 112 8.01 0.86 0.11
N SER A 113 7.82 0.21 -1.04
CA SER A 113 6.51 0.08 -1.72
C SER A 113 5.54 -0.86 -1.03
N ASP A 114 5.99 -1.67 -0.07
CA ASP A 114 5.14 -2.53 0.74
C ASP A 114 4.34 -1.71 1.79
N TYR A 115 4.69 -0.43 1.95
CA TYR A 115 3.99 0.51 2.80
C TYR A 115 3.35 1.63 1.98
N SER A 116 2.25 2.17 2.50
CA SER A 116 1.53 3.27 1.84
C SER A 116 1.16 4.35 2.85
N TRP A 117 1.19 5.60 2.38
CA TRP A 117 0.56 6.71 3.06
C TRP A 117 -0.93 6.72 2.73
N VAL A 118 -1.77 6.62 3.75
CA VAL A 118 -3.23 6.76 3.63
C VAL A 118 -3.64 8.12 4.17
N VAL A 119 -4.34 8.88 3.34
CA VAL A 119 -4.94 10.17 3.69
C VAL A 119 -6.45 10.01 3.80
N TYR A 120 -6.99 10.39 4.95
CA TYR A 120 -8.43 10.36 5.23
C TYR A 120 -8.86 11.63 5.95
N THR A 121 -10.13 11.97 5.84
CA THR A 121 -10.72 13.19 6.38
C THR A 121 -11.82 12.81 7.35
N THR A 122 -11.60 13.07 8.63
CA THR A 122 -12.67 12.91 9.62
C THR A 122 -13.73 14.00 9.42
N LYS A 123 -15.01 13.67 9.64
CA LYS A 123 -16.17 14.57 9.48
C LYS A 123 -16.06 15.97 10.12
N ALA A 124 -15.06 16.19 11.00
CA ALA A 124 -14.75 17.48 11.65
C ALA A 124 -13.60 18.27 10.99
N PHE A 125 -13.44 18.19 9.67
CA PHE A 125 -12.50 19.00 8.86
C PHE A 125 -11.01 18.70 9.02
N GLY A 126 -10.64 17.68 9.79
CA GLY A 126 -9.24 17.28 9.96
C GLY A 126 -8.81 16.27 8.91
N GLU A 127 -7.94 16.69 7.99
CA GLU A 127 -7.13 15.75 7.20
C GLU A 127 -6.15 15.04 8.14
N LYS A 128 -6.11 13.72 8.03
CA LYS A 128 -5.20 12.85 8.75
C LYS A 128 -4.43 12.03 7.74
N ARG A 129 -3.14 11.88 8.00
CA ARG A 129 -2.25 10.99 7.27
C ARG A 129 -1.74 9.92 8.24
N VAL A 130 -1.74 8.68 7.80
CA VAL A 130 -1.18 7.54 8.54
C VAL A 130 -0.37 6.67 7.59
N LEU A 131 0.75 6.14 8.08
CA LEU A 131 1.48 5.10 7.38
C LEU A 131 0.84 3.73 7.65
N VAL A 132 0.64 2.92 6.61
CA VAL A 132 0.07 1.57 6.72
C VAL A 132 1.02 0.53 6.17
N ASN A 133 0.99 -0.65 6.79
CA ASN A 133 1.69 -1.85 6.36
C ASN A 133 0.92 -2.57 5.26
N ASN A 134 0.58 -1.82 4.20
CA ASN A 134 -0.08 -2.34 3.02
C ASN A 134 0.42 -1.60 1.79
N SER A 135 0.66 -2.35 0.72
CA SER A 135 0.93 -1.78 -0.59
C SER A 135 -0.34 -1.16 -1.20
N LEU A 136 -0.18 -0.36 -2.25
CA LEU A 136 -1.32 0.23 -2.96
C LEU A 136 -2.24 -0.82 -3.59
N ASP A 137 -1.71 -1.98 -4.01
CA ASP A 137 -2.54 -3.06 -4.56
C ASP A 137 -3.35 -3.75 -3.46
N GLU A 138 -2.73 -4.01 -2.31
CA GLU A 138 -3.41 -4.60 -1.16
C GLU A 138 -4.54 -3.70 -0.66
N LEU A 139 -4.40 -2.37 -0.70
CA LEU A 139 -5.48 -1.44 -0.36
C LEU A 139 -6.70 -1.58 -1.28
N VAL A 140 -6.50 -1.84 -2.58
CA VAL A 140 -7.60 -2.08 -3.52
C VAL A 140 -8.25 -3.43 -3.24
N ASP A 141 -7.45 -4.45 -2.96
CA ASP A 141 -7.96 -5.80 -2.64
C ASP A 141 -8.77 -5.79 -1.34
N ILE A 142 -8.28 -5.14 -0.28
CA ILE A 142 -9.01 -4.95 0.98
C ILE A 142 -10.36 -4.27 0.74
N ALA A 143 -10.41 -3.28 -0.15
CA ALA A 143 -11.66 -2.60 -0.50
C ALA A 143 -12.66 -3.50 -1.23
N ALA A 144 -12.17 -4.42 -2.06
CA ALA A 144 -12.99 -5.32 -2.85
C ALA A 144 -13.46 -6.56 -2.07
N THR A 145 -12.61 -7.11 -1.18
CA THR A 145 -12.84 -8.41 -0.55
C THR A 145 -12.95 -8.37 0.98
N GLY A 146 -12.65 -7.23 1.62
CA GLY A 146 -12.65 -7.10 3.07
C GLY A 146 -11.52 -7.84 3.79
N THR A 147 -10.59 -8.46 3.05
CA THR A 147 -9.51 -9.28 3.64
C THR A 147 -8.17 -8.58 3.57
N THR A 148 -7.53 -8.39 4.71
CA THR A 148 -6.12 -7.99 4.82
C THR A 148 -5.22 -9.21 4.64
N THR A 149 -4.61 -9.37 3.47
CA THR A 149 -3.54 -10.36 3.30
C THR A 149 -2.27 -9.78 3.92
N THR A 150 -1.99 -10.14 5.17
CA THR A 150 -0.75 -9.68 5.82
C THR A 150 0.37 -10.61 5.39
N THR A 151 1.23 -10.17 4.47
CA THR A 151 2.44 -10.93 4.15
C THR A 151 3.48 -10.67 5.24
N SER A 152 3.49 -11.49 6.28
CA SER A 152 4.54 -11.43 7.31
C SER A 152 5.90 -11.81 6.70
N THR A 153 6.74 -10.82 6.40
CA THR A 153 8.16 -11.03 6.09
C THR A 153 8.88 -11.49 7.36
N THR A 154 8.94 -12.80 7.55
CA THR A 154 9.78 -13.41 8.59
C THR A 154 11.23 -13.16 8.22
N SER A 155 11.86 -12.17 8.87
CA SER A 155 13.29 -11.93 8.78
C SER A 155 14.03 -13.05 9.52
N THR A 156 14.43 -14.09 8.80
CA THR A 156 15.36 -15.10 9.31
C THR A 156 16.73 -14.46 9.49
N THR A 157 17.01 -14.00 10.72
CA THR A 157 18.36 -13.63 11.13
C THR A 157 19.19 -14.91 11.16
N SER A 158 19.97 -15.16 10.10
CA SER A 158 20.96 -16.23 10.07
C SER A 158 22.12 -15.86 10.99
N THR A 159 22.06 -16.30 12.26
CA THR A 159 23.21 -16.27 13.16
C THR A 159 24.26 -17.24 12.61
N SER A 160 25.28 -16.71 11.93
CA SER A 160 26.44 -17.47 11.48
C SER A 160 27.28 -17.88 12.70
N THR A 161 27.05 -19.09 13.23
CA THR A 161 27.96 -19.70 14.20
C THR A 161 29.17 -20.26 13.46
N THR A 162 30.33 -19.64 13.65
CA THR A 162 31.63 -20.15 13.19
C THR A 162 31.97 -21.42 13.97
N SER A 163 31.76 -22.58 13.35
CA SER A 163 32.21 -23.87 13.89
C SER A 163 33.70 -24.07 13.55
N THR A 164 34.57 -23.92 14.54
CA THR A 164 35.98 -24.29 14.45
C THR A 164 36.12 -25.81 14.50
N SER A 165 36.39 -26.43 13.35
CA SER A 165 36.66 -27.86 13.25
C SER A 165 38.08 -28.18 13.69
N THR A 166 38.26 -28.81 14.85
CA THR A 166 39.53 -29.40 15.30
C THR A 166 39.66 -30.81 14.72
N SER A 167 40.57 -30.99 13.77
CA SER A 167 40.88 -32.30 13.18
C SER A 167 41.88 -33.06 14.06
N THR A 168 41.45 -34.16 14.67
CA THR A 168 42.32 -35.11 15.40
C THR A 168 42.72 -36.23 14.44
N SER A 169 44.01 -36.37 14.17
CA SER A 169 44.57 -37.45 13.34
C SER A 169 44.95 -38.67 14.20
N THR A 170 44.33 -39.81 13.93
CA THR A 170 44.67 -41.10 14.57
C THR A 170 45.54 -41.92 13.62
N SER A 171 46.80 -42.18 14.01
CA SER A 171 47.72 -43.04 13.29
C SER A 171 47.53 -44.51 13.72
N THR A 172 47.20 -45.40 12.79
CA THR A 172 47.19 -46.85 13.01
C THR A 172 48.43 -47.48 12.40
N THR A 173 49.23 -48.15 13.25
CA THR A 173 50.40 -48.96 12.86
C THR A 173 49.96 -50.41 12.62
N SER A 174 50.23 -50.94 11.43
CA SER A 174 49.96 -52.33 11.07
C SER A 174 51.22 -53.19 11.26
N THR A 175 51.11 -54.25 12.06
CA THR A 175 52.18 -55.24 12.28
C THR A 175 51.98 -56.43 11.34
N SER A 176 52.99 -56.76 10.54
CA SER A 176 53.02 -57.94 9.67
C SER A 176 53.58 -59.17 10.41
N THR A 177 52.82 -60.25 10.45
CA THR A 177 53.26 -61.58 10.91
C THR A 177 53.75 -62.44 9.75
N THR A 178 54.96 -62.98 9.88
CA THR A 178 55.60 -63.93 8.98
C THR A 178 55.14 -65.36 9.30
N GLY A 179 54.66 -66.09 8.30
CA GLY A 179 54.34 -67.52 8.38
C GLY A 179 55.57 -68.40 8.14
N ALA A 180 55.52 -69.60 8.73
CA ALA A 180 56.53 -70.66 8.70
C ALA A 180 56.65 -71.37 7.35
#